data_AF-A0A6G1KEG9-F1
#
_entry.id   AF-A0A6G1KEG9-F1
#
_cell.length_a   1.000
_cell.length_b   1.000
_cell.length_c   1.000
_cell.angle_alpha   90.00
_cell.angle_beta   90.00
_cell.angle_gamma   90.00
#
_symmetry.space_group_name_H-M   'P 1'
#
loop_
_entity.id
_entity.type
_entity.pdbx_description
1 polymer ?
#
loop_
_entity_poly.entity_id
_entity_poly.type
_entity_poly.pdbx_seq_one_letter_code
_entity_poly.pdbx_strand_id
1 'polypeptide(L)'
;MKSPTLLTLLTTTPLALCAFDYNRGGAVLKAPSGTSFANVAGTFTVPSLSGNSHLSIWVGIGDSIQQTYVLGGGIVFNKTLATWSAFYPDKSIDVTSAVPVAASDIVKVSVQAKGAEGTVIVENKTQGRKSEITLGAPAAASPEVLTAGTADWWVQAYQVVPGELVTTPSYEKVEFTSCSAVTESGVSVPLTGAGKFEISGISGQQFSRTTISEKGVVVERV
;
A
#
# COMPACT_ATOMS: atom_id res chain seq x y z
N MET A 1 56.87 -0.33 27.75
CA MET A 1 56.32 -0.20 26.38
C MET A 1 55.61 -1.49 26.01
N LYS A 2 54.28 -1.49 26.04
CA LYS A 2 53.42 -2.48 25.38
C LYS A 2 52.19 -1.69 24.92
N SER A 3 52.12 -1.36 23.63
CA SER A 3 50.90 -0.81 23.02
C SER A 3 49.95 -1.97 22.71
N PRO A 4 48.66 -1.85 23.00
CA PRO A 4 47.67 -2.78 22.48
C PRO A 4 47.30 -2.39 21.05
N THR A 5 47.37 -3.36 20.15
CA THR A 5 46.88 -3.27 18.77
C THR A 5 45.35 -3.21 18.81
N LEU A 6 44.77 -2.08 18.40
CA LEU A 6 43.33 -1.92 18.25
C LEU A 6 42.90 -2.59 16.94
N LEU A 7 42.23 -3.74 17.03
CA LEU A 7 41.63 -4.41 15.89
C LEU A 7 40.30 -3.71 15.57
N THR A 8 40.29 -2.84 14.58
CA THR A 8 39.07 -2.19 14.09
C THR A 8 38.23 -3.23 13.35
N LEU A 9 37.23 -3.79 14.02
CA LEU A 9 36.18 -4.56 13.36
C LEU A 9 35.35 -3.58 12.50
N LEU A 10 35.60 -3.55 11.18
CA LEU A 10 34.59 -3.04 10.25
C LEU A 10 33.41 -4.03 10.29
N THR A 11 32.42 -3.75 11.14
CA THR A 11 31.11 -4.34 11.00
C THR A 11 30.48 -3.77 9.74
N THR A 12 30.59 -4.50 8.64
CA THR A 12 29.71 -4.30 7.49
C THR A 12 28.29 -4.52 7.99
N THR A 13 27.51 -3.44 8.11
CA THR A 13 26.05 -3.58 8.17
C THR A 13 25.64 -4.38 6.94
N PRO A 14 24.90 -5.48 7.08
CA PRO A 14 24.30 -6.08 5.91
C PRO A 14 23.39 -5.00 5.33
N LEU A 15 23.68 -4.59 4.09
CA LEU A 15 22.67 -4.08 3.20
C LEU A 15 21.57 -5.14 3.22
N ALA A 16 20.52 -4.90 4.00
CA ALA A 16 19.21 -5.40 3.65
C ALA A 16 18.90 -4.72 2.32
N LEU A 17 19.41 -5.31 1.22
CA LEU A 17 18.97 -5.01 -0.12
C LEU A 17 17.46 -5.04 -0.01
N CYS A 18 16.85 -3.89 -0.31
CA CYS A 18 15.42 -3.72 -0.43
C CYS A 18 14.83 -5.01 -0.99
N ALA A 19 14.00 -5.69 -0.20
CA ALA A 19 13.13 -6.69 -0.77
C ALA A 19 12.37 -5.98 -1.87
N PHE A 20 12.77 -6.22 -3.11
CA PHE A 20 11.97 -5.92 -4.28
C PHE A 20 10.81 -6.92 -4.25
N ASP A 21 9.87 -6.63 -3.35
CA ASP A 21 8.46 -6.43 -3.60
C ASP A 21 7.60 -7.55 -4.17
N TYR A 22 8.03 -8.79 -4.00
CA TYR A 22 7.17 -9.94 -4.26
C TYR A 22 5.98 -10.04 -3.28
N ASN A 23 5.83 -9.15 -2.30
CA ASN A 23 4.76 -9.25 -1.33
C ASN A 23 3.48 -8.49 -1.73
N ARG A 24 3.43 -7.89 -2.92
CA ARG A 24 2.30 -7.07 -3.39
C ARG A 24 1.70 -7.60 -4.69
N GLY A 25 0.38 -7.77 -4.69
CA GLY A 25 -0.42 -8.09 -5.87
C GLY A 25 -1.46 -7.00 -6.09
N GLY A 26 -1.63 -6.56 -7.33
CA GLY A 26 -2.47 -5.42 -7.65
C GLY A 26 -2.02 -4.62 -8.85
N ALA A 27 -2.40 -3.34 -8.87
CA ALA A 27 -2.20 -2.46 -10.00
C ALA A 27 -1.54 -1.15 -9.60
N VAL A 28 -0.66 -0.66 -10.47
CA VAL A 28 -0.03 0.66 -10.36
C VAL A 28 -0.25 1.43 -11.65
N LEU A 29 -0.88 2.59 -11.57
CA LEU A 29 -0.89 3.55 -12.65
C LEU A 29 0.25 4.53 -12.50
N LYS A 30 0.90 4.87 -13.62
CA LYS A 30 1.89 5.94 -13.67
C LYS A 30 1.23 7.23 -14.16
N ALA A 31 1.56 8.35 -13.52
CA ALA A 31 1.10 9.66 -13.97
C ALA A 31 1.70 9.98 -15.37
N PRO A 32 0.95 10.68 -16.24
CA PRO A 32 1.50 11.20 -17.48
C PRO A 32 2.73 12.07 -17.24
N SER A 33 3.64 12.14 -18.22
CA SER A 33 4.86 12.93 -18.09
C SER A 33 4.54 14.40 -17.78
N GLY A 34 5.23 14.97 -16.79
CA GLY A 34 5.08 16.37 -16.41
C GLY A 34 3.88 16.68 -15.51
N THR A 35 3.19 15.67 -14.97
CA THR A 35 2.14 15.85 -13.97
C THR A 35 2.21 14.76 -12.89
N SER A 36 1.47 14.96 -11.82
CA SER A 36 1.37 14.09 -10.65
C SER A 36 -0.09 13.77 -10.37
N PHE A 37 -0.34 12.69 -9.62
CA PHE A 37 -1.68 12.40 -9.13
C PHE A 37 -2.04 13.32 -7.97
N ALA A 38 -3.24 13.89 -8.02
CA ALA A 38 -3.82 14.64 -6.92
C ALA A 38 -4.84 13.81 -6.14
N ASN A 39 -5.60 12.94 -6.84
CA ASN A 39 -6.65 12.15 -6.21
C ASN A 39 -6.58 10.70 -6.69
N VAL A 40 -6.60 9.77 -5.75
CA VAL A 40 -6.71 8.33 -6.04
C VAL A 40 -7.78 7.72 -5.14
N ALA A 41 -8.62 6.85 -5.69
CA ALA A 41 -9.63 6.16 -4.91
C ALA A 41 -9.85 4.74 -5.41
N GLY A 42 -10.38 3.89 -4.53
CA GLY A 42 -10.82 2.54 -4.82
C GLY A 42 -11.79 2.06 -3.75
N THR A 43 -12.69 1.16 -4.14
CA THR A 43 -13.66 0.53 -3.24
C THR A 43 -13.49 -0.97 -3.30
N PHE A 44 -13.45 -1.65 -2.16
CA PHE A 44 -13.38 -3.11 -2.11
C PHE A 44 -14.32 -3.68 -1.06
N THR A 45 -14.74 -4.92 -1.26
CA THR A 45 -15.42 -5.70 -0.23
C THR A 45 -14.37 -6.42 0.60
N VAL A 46 -14.43 -6.31 1.92
CA VAL A 46 -13.53 -6.99 2.84
C VAL A 46 -13.73 -8.50 2.69
N PRO A 47 -12.72 -9.28 2.28
CA PRO A 47 -12.87 -10.73 2.15
C PRO A 47 -12.96 -11.41 3.51
N SER A 48 -13.43 -12.65 3.53
CA SER A 48 -13.34 -13.52 4.71
C SER A 48 -11.89 -13.96 4.90
N LEU A 49 -11.16 -13.27 5.78
CA LEU A 49 -9.76 -13.55 6.06
C LEU A 49 -9.60 -14.64 7.13
N SER A 50 -8.73 -15.61 6.87
CA SER A 50 -8.38 -16.65 7.84
C SER A 50 -6.93 -17.15 7.70
N GLY A 51 -6.38 -17.72 8.77
CA GLY A 51 -4.99 -18.17 8.86
C GLY A 51 -4.12 -17.23 9.71
N ASN A 52 -2.83 -17.57 9.81
CA ASN A 52 -1.87 -16.85 10.66
C ASN A 52 -1.07 -15.77 9.93
N SER A 53 -1.09 -15.78 8.59
CA SER A 53 -0.37 -14.81 7.77
C SER A 53 -1.06 -13.45 7.78
N HIS A 54 -0.30 -12.40 7.48
CA HIS A 54 -0.76 -11.03 7.53
C HIS A 54 -1.04 -10.46 6.14
N LEU A 55 -1.99 -9.53 6.07
CA LEU A 55 -2.42 -8.92 4.81
C LEU A 55 -2.88 -7.49 5.02
N SER A 56 -2.59 -6.61 4.08
CA SER A 56 -3.15 -5.26 3.98
C SER A 56 -3.87 -5.14 2.64
N ILE A 57 -5.01 -4.47 2.62
CA ILE A 57 -5.74 -4.11 1.39
C ILE A 57 -5.88 -2.60 1.40
N TRP A 58 -5.30 -1.92 0.42
CA TRP A 58 -5.13 -0.47 0.49
C TRP A 58 -5.09 0.22 -0.86
N VAL A 59 -5.31 1.53 -0.80
CA VAL A 59 -5.22 2.45 -1.93
C VAL A 59 -4.27 3.59 -1.54
N GLY A 60 -3.41 4.01 -2.46
CA GLY A 60 -2.37 4.99 -2.17
C GLY A 60 -1.85 5.77 -3.37
N ILE A 61 -0.94 6.68 -3.05
CA ILE A 61 -0.18 7.51 -3.98
C ILE A 61 1.31 7.44 -3.62
N GLY A 62 2.15 7.30 -4.63
CA GLY A 62 3.59 7.54 -4.55
C GLY A 62 4.45 6.29 -4.36
N ASP A 63 3.86 5.10 -4.32
CA ASP A 63 4.60 3.85 -4.25
C ASP A 63 5.25 3.54 -5.60
N SER A 64 6.55 3.79 -5.72
CA SER A 64 7.29 3.59 -6.96
C SER A 64 8.73 3.16 -6.71
N ILE A 65 9.43 2.75 -7.76
CA ILE A 65 10.86 2.40 -7.69
C ILE A 65 11.71 3.64 -7.32
N GLN A 66 11.21 4.85 -7.60
CA GLN A 66 11.93 6.11 -7.39
C GLN A 66 11.53 6.83 -6.09
N GLN A 67 10.42 6.43 -5.46
CA GLN A 67 9.87 7.07 -4.26
C GLN A 67 9.35 6.00 -3.31
N THR A 68 9.83 6.03 -2.07
CA THR A 68 9.34 5.16 -1.00
C THR A 68 8.32 5.84 -0.10
N TYR A 69 8.04 7.13 -0.27
CA TYR A 69 7.05 7.87 0.51
C TYR A 69 5.64 7.57 -0.01
N VAL A 70 4.79 6.94 0.80
CA VAL A 70 3.46 6.50 0.34
C VAL A 70 2.39 7.10 1.22
N LEU A 71 1.52 7.90 0.61
CA LEU A 71 0.30 8.38 1.25
C LEU A 71 -0.84 7.40 0.93
N GLY A 72 -1.47 6.83 1.94
CA GLY A 72 -2.49 5.82 1.71
C GLY A 72 -3.30 5.42 2.93
N GLY A 73 -4.31 4.59 2.70
CA GLY A 73 -5.13 4.01 3.75
C GLY A 73 -5.80 2.73 3.31
N GLY A 74 -6.39 2.02 4.27
CA GLY A 74 -7.04 0.75 4.00
C GLY A 74 -7.33 -0.05 5.24
N ILE A 75 -7.36 -1.37 5.06
CA ILE A 75 -7.48 -2.33 6.16
C ILE A 75 -6.18 -3.10 6.33
N VAL A 76 -5.99 -3.63 7.53
CA VAL A 76 -4.89 -4.52 7.88
C VAL A 76 -5.47 -5.73 8.63
N PHE A 77 -4.94 -6.91 8.36
CA PHE A 77 -5.32 -8.16 9.03
C PHE A 77 -4.10 -8.77 9.72
N ASN A 78 -4.18 -8.80 11.04
CA ASN A 78 -3.24 -9.52 11.90
C ASN A 78 -4.03 -10.23 12.99
N LYS A 79 -4.61 -11.40 12.63
CA LYS A 79 -5.61 -12.15 13.40
C LYS A 79 -6.95 -11.42 13.55
N THR A 80 -6.93 -10.11 13.71
CA THR A 80 -8.08 -9.21 13.69
C THR A 80 -7.93 -8.18 12.58
N LEU A 81 -9.07 -7.66 12.13
CA LEU A 81 -9.13 -6.55 11.19
C LEU A 81 -8.98 -5.21 11.91
N ALA A 82 -8.26 -4.28 11.28
CA ALA A 82 -8.16 -2.88 11.68
C ALA A 82 -8.12 -1.98 10.45
N THR A 83 -8.50 -0.71 10.60
CA THR A 83 -8.37 0.32 9.55
C THR A 83 -7.25 1.29 9.88
N TRP A 84 -6.62 1.83 8.84
CA TRP A 84 -5.46 2.71 9.00
C TRP A 84 -5.37 3.78 7.91
N SER A 85 -4.70 4.88 8.26
CA SER A 85 -4.22 5.93 7.35
C SER A 85 -2.74 6.20 7.63
N ALA A 86 -1.92 6.44 6.61
CA ALA A 86 -0.49 6.69 6.79
C ALA A 86 0.12 7.57 5.69
N PHE A 87 1.22 8.23 6.05
CA PHE A 87 2.20 8.79 5.12
C PHE A 87 3.55 8.12 5.41
N TYR A 88 3.75 6.95 4.83
CA TYR A 88 4.94 6.13 5.06
C TYR A 88 6.22 6.90 4.68
N PRO A 89 7.36 6.72 5.38
CA PRO A 89 7.63 5.76 6.48
C PRO A 89 7.15 6.14 7.88
N ASP A 90 6.42 7.25 8.07
CA ASP A 90 5.86 7.53 9.40
C ASP A 90 4.86 6.43 9.81
N LYS A 91 4.71 6.26 11.12
CA LYS A 91 3.84 5.24 11.69
C LYS A 91 2.40 5.47 11.24
N SER A 92 1.71 4.41 10.83
CA SER A 92 0.28 4.45 10.51
C SER A 92 -0.56 4.88 11.72
N ILE A 93 -1.58 5.69 11.45
CA ILE A 93 -2.61 6.05 12.41
C ILE A 93 -3.72 5.01 12.32
N ASP A 94 -4.00 4.35 13.45
CA ASP A 94 -5.14 3.43 13.60
C ASP A 94 -6.44 4.25 13.67
N VAL A 95 -7.39 3.94 12.79
CA VAL A 95 -8.70 4.61 12.71
C VAL A 95 -9.87 3.66 12.97
N THR A 96 -9.59 2.47 13.53
CA THR A 96 -10.55 1.38 13.72
C THR A 96 -11.74 1.75 14.61
N SER A 97 -11.53 2.59 15.62
CA SER A 97 -12.62 3.04 16.49
C SER A 97 -13.60 3.97 15.76
N ALA A 98 -13.11 4.74 14.78
CA ALA A 98 -13.94 5.61 13.94
C ALA A 98 -14.58 4.84 12.77
N VAL A 99 -13.83 3.89 12.20
CA VAL A 99 -14.22 3.08 11.03
C VAL A 99 -13.96 1.61 11.33
N PRO A 100 -14.83 0.97 12.14
CA PRO A 100 -14.75 -0.48 12.34
C PRO A 100 -15.05 -1.19 11.02
N VAL A 101 -14.46 -2.37 10.83
CA VAL A 101 -14.62 -3.18 9.63
C VAL A 101 -14.75 -4.66 9.98
N ALA A 102 -15.58 -5.37 9.22
CA ALA A 102 -15.74 -6.82 9.28
C ALA A 102 -15.72 -7.41 7.86
N ALA A 103 -15.65 -8.74 7.77
CA ALA A 103 -15.82 -9.42 6.49
C ALA A 103 -17.17 -9.05 5.84
N SER A 104 -17.19 -8.96 4.52
CA SER A 104 -18.32 -8.49 3.69
C SER A 104 -18.66 -7.00 3.77
N ASP A 105 -17.98 -6.21 4.60
CA ASP A 105 -18.14 -4.76 4.56
C ASP A 105 -17.57 -4.17 3.26
N ILE A 106 -18.18 -3.10 2.77
CA ILE A 106 -17.73 -2.35 1.60
C ILE A 106 -16.93 -1.15 2.10
N VAL A 107 -15.63 -1.14 1.81
CA VAL A 107 -14.70 -0.08 2.20
C VAL A 107 -14.29 0.72 0.99
N LYS A 108 -14.44 2.05 1.06
CA LYS A 108 -13.89 3.00 0.10
C LYS A 108 -12.71 3.72 0.73
N VAL A 109 -11.62 3.80 -0.01
CA VAL A 109 -10.46 4.63 0.33
C VAL A 109 -10.33 5.73 -0.71
N SER A 110 -10.07 6.94 -0.27
CA SER A 110 -9.73 8.08 -1.14
C SER A 110 -8.52 8.81 -0.57
N VAL A 111 -7.56 9.12 -1.43
CA VAL A 111 -6.30 9.78 -1.09
C VAL A 111 -6.19 11.04 -1.91
N GLN A 112 -5.94 12.16 -1.23
CA GLN A 112 -5.79 13.48 -1.85
C GLN A 112 -4.40 14.00 -1.52
N ALA A 113 -3.53 14.11 -2.51
CA ALA A 113 -2.18 14.65 -2.36
C ALA A 113 -2.15 16.14 -2.70
N LYS A 114 -1.42 16.93 -1.89
CA LYS A 114 -1.20 18.36 -2.12
C LYS A 114 0.18 18.77 -1.59
N GLY A 115 1.18 18.70 -2.46
CA GLY A 115 2.57 19.00 -2.10
C GLY A 115 3.07 18.04 -1.01
N ALA A 116 3.55 18.59 0.11
CA ALA A 116 4.06 17.81 1.25
C ALA A 116 2.97 17.38 2.25
N GLU A 117 1.69 17.56 1.92
CA GLU A 117 0.57 17.14 2.74
C GLU A 117 -0.39 16.28 1.91
N GLY A 118 -1.23 15.53 2.59
CA GLY A 118 -2.39 14.95 1.94
C GLY A 118 -3.42 14.40 2.91
N THR A 119 -4.63 14.20 2.40
CA THR A 119 -5.77 13.73 3.18
C THR A 119 -6.11 12.31 2.76
N VAL A 120 -6.18 11.41 3.74
CA VAL A 120 -6.63 10.03 3.55
C VAL A 120 -8.01 9.89 4.17
N ILE A 121 -8.96 9.46 3.34
CA ILE A 121 -10.34 9.17 3.73
C ILE A 121 -10.53 7.66 3.66
N VAL A 122 -10.89 7.06 4.79
CA VAL A 122 -11.30 5.65 4.87
C VAL A 122 -12.76 5.62 5.29
N GLU A 123 -13.60 5.01 4.47
CA GLU A 123 -15.05 4.96 4.65
C GLU A 123 -15.53 3.50 4.62
N ASN A 124 -16.15 3.04 5.70
CA ASN A 124 -16.95 1.82 5.66
C ASN A 124 -18.37 2.20 5.23
N LYS A 125 -18.67 1.95 3.96
CA LYS A 125 -19.95 2.27 3.34
C LYS A 125 -21.09 1.40 3.84
N THR A 126 -20.81 0.16 4.26
CA THR A 126 -21.82 -0.73 4.85
C THR A 126 -22.33 -0.17 6.17
N GLN A 127 -21.43 0.40 6.97
CA GLN A 127 -21.75 0.91 8.31
C GLN A 127 -22.01 2.43 8.35
N GLY A 128 -21.81 3.15 7.25
CA GLY A 128 -21.94 4.61 7.20
C GLY A 128 -20.92 5.34 8.08
N ARG A 129 -19.73 4.77 8.25
CA ARG A 129 -18.66 5.29 9.12
C ARG A 129 -17.49 5.79 8.28
N LYS A 130 -16.91 6.93 8.65
CA LYS A 130 -15.82 7.57 7.91
C LYS A 130 -14.77 8.15 8.84
N SER A 131 -13.50 8.03 8.47
CA SER A 131 -12.38 8.78 9.02
C SER A 131 -11.75 9.61 7.90
N GLU A 132 -11.27 10.79 8.24
CA GLU A 132 -10.65 11.74 7.34
C GLU A 132 -9.47 12.38 8.07
N ILE A 133 -8.26 12.01 7.66
CA ILE A 133 -7.03 12.40 8.34
C ILE A 133 -6.12 13.13 7.36
N THR A 134 -5.74 14.35 7.71
CA THR A 134 -4.68 15.08 7.00
C THR A 134 -3.34 14.75 7.62
N LEU A 135 -2.38 14.36 6.78
CA LEU A 135 -1.06 13.88 7.13
C LEU A 135 -0.02 14.75 6.41
N GLY A 136 1.03 15.14 7.14
CA GLY A 136 2.23 15.71 6.54
C GLY A 136 3.19 14.61 6.09
N ALA A 137 4.00 14.90 5.08
CA ALA A 137 5.11 14.05 4.70
C ALA A 137 6.08 13.90 5.87
N PRO A 138 6.75 12.73 5.99
CA PRO A 138 7.76 12.52 7.03
C PRO A 138 8.80 13.64 7.04
N ALA A 139 9.25 14.05 8.23
CA ALA A 139 10.12 15.21 8.38
C ALA A 139 11.45 15.11 7.61
N ALA A 140 11.90 13.89 7.30
CA ALA A 140 13.11 13.62 6.50
C ALA A 140 12.86 13.64 4.98
N ALA A 141 11.61 13.75 4.53
CA ALA A 141 11.27 13.81 3.11
C ALA A 141 11.72 15.14 2.51
N SER A 142 12.48 15.07 1.42
CA SER A 142 12.76 16.26 0.62
C SER A 142 11.59 16.50 -0.36
N PRO A 143 11.22 17.75 -0.66
CA PRO A 143 10.09 18.01 -1.56
C PRO A 143 10.26 17.39 -2.96
N GLU A 144 11.50 17.22 -3.44
CA GLU A 144 11.79 16.72 -4.79
C GLU A 144 11.46 15.22 -4.95
N VAL A 145 11.40 14.46 -3.85
CA VAL A 145 11.06 13.03 -3.85
C VAL A 145 9.58 12.76 -3.59
N LEU A 146 8.78 13.79 -3.29
CA LEU A 146 7.33 13.69 -3.11
C LEU A 146 6.61 13.92 -4.43
N THR A 147 6.87 13.04 -5.40
CA THR A 147 6.43 13.20 -6.78
C THR A 147 4.96 12.87 -7.01
N ALA A 148 4.35 12.08 -6.14
CA ALA A 148 2.98 11.55 -6.34
C ALA A 148 2.77 10.94 -7.75
N GLY A 149 3.83 10.32 -8.29
CA GLY A 149 3.88 9.87 -9.68
C GLY A 149 3.15 8.55 -9.94
N THR A 150 2.66 7.88 -8.90
CA THR A 150 1.94 6.60 -9.00
C THR A 150 0.63 6.63 -8.22
N ALA A 151 -0.34 5.86 -8.73
CA ALA A 151 -1.63 5.61 -8.11
C ALA A 151 -1.81 4.10 -7.95
N ASP A 152 -2.14 3.68 -6.74
CA ASP A 152 -1.84 2.33 -6.27
C ASP A 152 -3.09 1.63 -5.70
N TRP A 153 -3.33 0.38 -6.11
CA TRP A 153 -4.36 -0.50 -5.55
C TRP A 153 -3.75 -1.85 -5.21
N TRP A 154 -3.61 -2.14 -3.93
CA TRP A 154 -2.76 -3.22 -3.46
C TRP A 154 -3.44 -4.17 -2.51
N VAL A 155 -3.20 -5.45 -2.76
CA VAL A 155 -3.22 -6.50 -1.74
C VAL A 155 -1.78 -6.81 -1.38
N GLN A 156 -1.40 -6.56 -0.14
CA GLN A 156 -0.02 -6.69 0.32
C GLN A 156 0.07 -7.70 1.46
N ALA A 157 0.79 -8.79 1.21
CA ALA A 157 1.27 -9.65 2.28
C ALA A 157 2.43 -8.93 3.00
N TYR A 158 2.59 -9.13 4.30
CA TYR A 158 3.78 -8.62 4.99
C TYR A 158 4.25 -9.57 6.06
N GLN A 159 5.55 -9.52 6.29
CA GLN A 159 6.24 -10.27 7.32
C GLN A 159 6.38 -9.34 8.53
N VAL A 160 6.11 -9.87 9.71
CA VAL A 160 6.37 -9.15 10.96
C VAL A 160 7.66 -9.64 11.62
N VAL A 161 8.14 -10.84 11.24
CA VAL A 161 9.41 -11.40 11.69
C VAL A 161 10.44 -11.32 10.56
N PRO A 162 11.59 -10.66 10.77
CA PRO A 162 12.67 -10.65 9.79
C PRO A 162 13.12 -12.07 9.42
N GLY A 163 13.14 -12.39 8.12
CA GLY A 163 13.61 -13.67 7.59
C GLY A 163 12.55 -14.74 7.39
N GLU A 164 11.28 -14.48 7.75
CA GLU A 164 10.18 -15.37 7.36
C GLU A 164 9.96 -15.35 5.84
N LEU A 165 9.35 -16.39 5.30
CA LEU A 165 8.91 -16.40 3.90
C LEU A 165 7.55 -15.69 3.79
N VAL A 166 7.35 -14.93 2.71
CA VAL A 166 6.04 -14.33 2.42
C VAL A 166 5.01 -15.46 2.28
N THR A 167 3.90 -15.33 2.99
CA THR A 167 2.71 -16.17 2.84
C THR A 167 1.48 -15.28 2.94
N THR A 168 0.35 -15.76 2.43
CA THR A 168 -0.92 -15.02 2.47
C THR A 168 -1.95 -15.75 3.32
N PRO A 169 -2.84 -15.02 4.05
CA PRO A 169 -4.02 -15.65 4.61
C PRO A 169 -4.92 -16.16 3.47
N SER A 170 -5.92 -16.98 3.79
CA SER A 170 -6.99 -17.20 2.84
C SER A 170 -7.76 -15.90 2.68
N TYR A 171 -7.82 -15.37 1.46
CA TYR A 171 -8.63 -14.20 1.10
C TYR A 171 -9.52 -14.45 -0.11
N GLU A 172 -9.40 -15.63 -0.75
CA GLU A 172 -10.01 -16.02 -2.04
C GLU A 172 -9.73 -15.03 -3.17
N LYS A 173 -10.28 -13.83 -3.08
CA LYS A 173 -10.20 -12.76 -4.05
C LYS A 173 -10.52 -11.41 -3.42
N VAL A 174 -9.85 -10.37 -3.89
CA VAL A 174 -10.16 -8.96 -3.61
C VAL A 174 -10.47 -8.26 -4.93
N GLU A 175 -11.59 -7.55 -5.00
CA GLU A 175 -11.93 -6.68 -6.13
C GLU A 175 -11.89 -5.22 -5.71
N PHE A 176 -10.97 -4.46 -6.27
CA PHE A 176 -11.06 -3.00 -6.28
C PHE A 176 -11.97 -2.57 -7.43
N THR A 177 -13.07 -1.92 -7.08
CA THR A 177 -14.05 -1.31 -7.97
C THR A 177 -14.03 0.20 -7.80
N SER A 178 -14.66 0.92 -8.73
CA SER A 178 -14.69 2.40 -8.73
C SER A 178 -13.29 3.01 -8.58
N CYS A 179 -12.28 2.36 -9.19
CA CYS A 179 -10.91 2.86 -9.23
C CYS A 179 -10.86 4.17 -10.01
N SER A 180 -10.29 5.21 -9.43
CA SER A 180 -10.08 6.49 -10.10
C SER A 180 -8.72 7.05 -9.73
N ALA A 181 -8.00 7.57 -10.72
CA ALA A 181 -6.77 8.34 -10.52
C ALA A 181 -6.84 9.61 -11.36
N VAL A 182 -6.76 10.76 -10.69
CA VAL A 182 -6.93 12.08 -11.30
C VAL A 182 -5.68 12.90 -11.02
N THR A 183 -5.11 13.49 -12.06
CA THR A 183 -3.93 14.34 -11.97
C THR A 183 -4.24 15.69 -11.32
N GLU A 184 -3.21 16.43 -10.93
CA GLU A 184 -3.36 17.82 -10.45
C GLU A 184 -4.03 18.74 -11.48
N SER A 185 -3.89 18.44 -12.78
CA SER A 185 -4.56 19.15 -13.87
C SER A 185 -6.01 18.70 -14.10
N GLY A 186 -6.55 17.76 -13.30
CA GLY A 186 -7.91 17.26 -13.41
C GLY A 186 -8.11 16.17 -14.46
N VAL A 187 -7.03 15.63 -15.04
CA VAL A 187 -7.10 14.57 -16.05
C VAL A 187 -7.29 13.22 -15.37
N SER A 188 -8.35 12.50 -15.74
CA SER A 188 -8.54 11.11 -15.32
C SER A 188 -7.67 10.18 -16.16
N VAL A 189 -6.85 9.37 -15.51
CA VAL A 189 -5.98 8.38 -16.18
C VAL A 189 -6.68 7.02 -16.19
N PRO A 190 -6.92 6.41 -17.37
CA PRO A 190 -7.61 5.13 -17.46
C PRO A 190 -6.85 3.98 -16.79
N LEU A 191 -7.57 3.15 -16.03
CA LEU A 191 -7.01 2.00 -15.30
C LEU A 191 -6.40 0.93 -16.22
N THR A 192 -6.84 0.85 -17.48
CA THR A 192 -6.32 -0.11 -18.46
C THR A 192 -4.85 0.10 -18.82
N GLY A 193 -4.27 1.26 -18.50
CA GLY A 193 -2.84 1.55 -18.64
C GLY A 193 -1.98 1.11 -17.44
N ALA A 194 -2.57 0.47 -16.43
CA ALA A 194 -1.85 0.11 -15.20
C ALA A 194 -0.88 -1.06 -15.40
N GLY A 195 0.26 -0.96 -14.72
CA GLY A 195 1.15 -2.09 -14.50
C GLY A 195 0.50 -3.11 -13.56
N LYS A 196 0.72 -4.39 -13.85
CA LYS A 196 0.19 -5.51 -13.08
C LYS A 196 1.29 -6.16 -12.25
N PHE A 197 0.96 -6.50 -11.01
CA PHE A 197 1.89 -7.09 -10.05
C PHE A 197 1.25 -8.27 -9.32
N GLU A 198 2.10 -9.18 -8.81
CA GLU A 198 1.67 -10.41 -8.17
C GLU A 198 2.43 -10.66 -6.87
N ILE A 199 1.70 -11.13 -5.86
CA ILE A 199 2.30 -11.70 -4.66
C ILE A 199 2.99 -13.01 -5.07
N SER A 200 4.27 -13.12 -4.76
CA SER A 200 5.10 -14.30 -4.93
C SER A 200 6.09 -14.48 -3.77
N GLY A 201 6.54 -15.70 -3.57
CA GLY A 201 7.63 -16.04 -2.66
C GLY A 201 8.97 -15.95 -3.38
N ILE A 202 10.06 -15.87 -2.62
CA ILE A 202 11.43 -15.83 -3.15
C ILE A 202 11.82 -17.10 -3.94
N SER A 203 11.08 -18.20 -3.78
CA SER A 203 11.23 -19.44 -4.54
C SER A 203 10.53 -19.42 -5.91
N GLY A 204 9.86 -18.32 -6.27
CA GLY A 204 9.00 -18.22 -7.46
C GLY A 204 7.60 -18.78 -7.27
N GLN A 205 7.25 -19.26 -6.06
CA GLN A 205 5.88 -19.63 -5.73
C GLN A 205 4.96 -18.40 -5.89
N GLN A 206 3.93 -18.51 -6.71
CA GLN A 206 2.94 -17.44 -6.86
C GLN A 206 1.83 -17.61 -5.81
N PHE A 207 1.40 -16.50 -5.19
CA PHE A 207 0.34 -16.45 -4.18
C PHE A 207 -0.85 -15.60 -4.62
N SER A 208 -0.72 -14.82 -5.69
CA SER A 208 -1.84 -14.12 -6.32
C SER A 208 -1.82 -14.18 -7.84
N ARG A 209 -2.98 -13.95 -8.43
CA ARG A 209 -3.17 -13.62 -9.84
C ARG A 209 -4.01 -12.36 -9.96
N THR A 210 -3.48 -11.38 -10.68
CA THR A 210 -4.11 -10.08 -10.86
C THR A 210 -4.71 -9.94 -12.26
N THR A 211 -5.91 -9.38 -12.32
CA THR A 211 -6.60 -9.01 -13.57
C THR A 211 -7.00 -7.55 -13.50
N ILE A 212 -6.70 -6.79 -14.56
CA ILE A 212 -7.01 -5.37 -14.68
C ILE A 212 -7.98 -5.20 -15.84
N SER A 213 -9.04 -4.44 -15.61
CA SER A 213 -10.03 -4.08 -16.63
C SER A 213 -10.54 -2.67 -16.40
N GLU A 214 -11.36 -2.14 -17.30
CA GLU A 214 -12.06 -0.86 -17.08
C GLU A 214 -12.96 -0.87 -15.84
N LYS A 215 -13.39 -2.06 -15.39
CA LYS A 215 -14.28 -2.22 -14.23
C LYS A 215 -13.53 -2.19 -12.90
N GLY A 216 -12.22 -2.38 -12.90
CA GLY A 216 -11.44 -2.49 -11.66
C GLY A 216 -10.24 -3.42 -11.74
N VAL A 217 -9.67 -3.68 -10.55
CA VAL A 217 -8.53 -4.57 -10.30
C VAL A 217 -9.02 -5.75 -9.48
N VAL A 218 -8.77 -6.96 -9.96
CA VAL A 218 -9.08 -8.19 -9.22
C VAL A 218 -7.76 -8.86 -8.83
N VAL A 219 -7.57 -9.18 -7.56
CA VAL A 219 -6.43 -9.94 -7.05
C VAL A 219 -6.96 -11.24 -6.45
N GLU A 220 -6.75 -12.36 -7.15
CA GLU A 220 -7.19 -13.70 -6.76
C GLU A 220 -6.05 -14.45 -6.07
N ARG A 221 -6.33 -15.16 -4.98
CA ARG A 221 -5.36 -16.04 -4.33
C ARG A 221 -5.16 -17.31 -5.18
N VAL A 222 -3.91 -17.75 -5.35
CA VAL A 222 -3.56 -18.99 -6.07
C VAL A 222 -2.79 -19.98 -5.20
#